data_AF-A0AAW4IZA3-F1
#
_entry.id   AF-A0AAW4IZA3-F1
#
_cell.length_a   1.000
_cell.length_b   1.000
_cell.length_c   1.000
_cell.angle_alpha   90.00
_cell.angle_beta   90.00
_cell.angle_gamma   90.00
#
_symmetry.space_group_name_H-M   'P 1'
#
loop_
_entity.id
_entity.type
_entity.pdbx_description
1 polymer ?
#
loop_
_entity_poly.entity_id
_entity_poly.type
_entity_poly.pdbx_seq_one_letter_code
_entity_poly.pdbx_strand_id
1 'polypeptide(L)'
;MFSNYIVDYNRALKEINNLDEFSKNKIKFLEEKKYADTTKQNYWSMFNNNVHDLEVMYNKDLAMFNEMEVLSIIKTKMTTDLSTIASLKSLINGYEEWALEVGLNPTYNPCSNWGTREIAIINDEKIRKNYISLDYLFALWDKTKDRAKIVTVHEFAIVLLARLGLKGSKYRELRYLKMQDIDLDNYIINVTDRDEDNLEDAKVVKKINIDKRILDVLIQANKQEYMRKKAYHKISEEEFVDTEYILKSTKGKVIDQMAIRRGIIDFFAEVDREYIPAKDLFRNAEIDDLIKIKRTKKWNKLDMKDFVEVIEEYELKKSYNIALKLKDLYIKITGDDDIIYGKYSYDENGNRIILD
;
A
#
# COMPACT_ATOMS: atom_id res chain seq x y z
N MET A 1 -9.99 -21.38 22.84
CA MET A 1 -8.91 -22.37 22.62
C MET A 1 -8.18 -21.90 21.37
N PHE A 2 -6.99 -21.31 21.49
CA PHE A 2 -6.29 -20.75 20.33
C PHE A 2 -5.80 -21.92 19.46
N SER A 3 -6.33 -22.02 18.25
CA SER A 3 -5.83 -22.94 17.23
C SER A 3 -4.33 -22.71 17.02
N ASN A 4 -3.55 -23.78 16.98
CA ASN A 4 -2.12 -23.76 16.64
C ASN A 4 -1.95 -23.45 15.14
N TYR A 5 -2.24 -22.21 14.75
CA TYR A 5 -2.09 -21.77 13.37
C TYR A 5 -0.62 -21.78 12.96
N ILE A 6 -0.25 -22.72 12.08
CA ILE A 6 1.05 -22.70 11.44
C ILE A 6 1.01 -21.65 10.32
N VAL A 7 1.56 -20.47 10.58
CA VAL A 7 1.55 -19.33 9.64
C VAL A 7 2.44 -19.57 8.41
N ASP A 8 3.52 -20.33 8.57
CA ASP A 8 4.47 -20.66 7.50
C ASP A 8 4.02 -21.89 6.71
N TYR A 9 3.87 -21.74 5.40
CA TYR A 9 3.38 -22.80 4.51
C TYR A 9 4.32 -24.00 4.45
N ASN A 10 5.63 -23.77 4.38
CA ASN A 10 6.62 -24.85 4.30
C ASN A 10 6.65 -25.68 5.59
N ARG A 11 6.45 -25.03 6.73
CA ARG A 11 6.26 -25.71 8.00
C ARG A 11 4.94 -26.49 8.02
N ALA A 12 3.85 -25.90 7.52
CA ALA A 12 2.55 -26.57 7.45
C ALA A 12 2.62 -27.84 6.59
N LEU A 13 3.33 -27.79 5.46
CA LEU A 13 3.57 -28.93 4.59
C LEU A 13 4.38 -30.04 5.29
N LYS A 14 5.41 -29.69 6.07
CA LYS A 14 6.20 -30.65 6.84
C LYS A 14 5.41 -31.29 7.98
N GLU A 15 4.52 -30.52 8.60
CA GLU A 15 3.71 -30.95 9.74
C GLU A 15 2.27 -31.34 9.34
N ILE A 16 2.05 -31.70 8.07
CA ILE A 16 0.71 -31.92 7.50
C ILE A 16 -0.15 -32.93 8.29
N ASN A 17 0.47 -33.94 8.89
CA ASN A 17 -0.23 -34.95 9.68
C ASN A 17 -0.82 -34.39 10.99
N ASN A 18 -0.32 -33.26 11.47
CA ASN A 18 -0.80 -32.58 12.68
C ASN A 18 -1.92 -31.58 12.40
N LEU A 19 -2.24 -31.34 11.13
CA LEU A 19 -3.28 -30.40 10.72
C LEU A 19 -4.65 -31.10 10.69
N ASP A 20 -5.70 -30.31 10.86
CA ASP A 20 -7.07 -30.76 10.63
C ASP A 20 -7.33 -31.03 9.14
N GLU A 21 -8.49 -31.61 8.84
CA GLU A 21 -8.82 -32.02 7.47
C GLU A 21 -9.01 -30.83 6.51
N PHE A 22 -9.52 -29.70 6.98
CA PHE A 22 -9.73 -28.50 6.14
C PHE A 22 -8.39 -27.94 5.68
N SER A 23 -7.45 -27.82 6.62
CA SER A 23 -6.07 -27.42 6.38
C SER A 23 -5.35 -28.35 5.40
N LYS A 24 -5.52 -29.67 5.54
CA LYS A 24 -4.95 -30.66 4.61
C LYS A 24 -5.49 -30.51 3.19
N ASN A 25 -6.79 -30.27 3.04
CA ASN A 25 -7.39 -30.02 1.72
C ASN A 25 -6.82 -28.75 1.06
N LYS A 26 -6.58 -27.68 1.83
CA LYS A 26 -5.96 -26.46 1.28
C LYS A 26 -4.54 -26.70 0.81
N ILE A 27 -3.74 -27.46 1.55
CA ILE A 27 -2.39 -27.84 1.12
C ILE A 27 -2.44 -28.66 -0.17
N LYS A 28 -3.35 -29.64 -0.25
CA LYS A 28 -3.54 -30.45 -1.46
C LYS A 28 -3.88 -29.58 -2.68
N PHE A 29 -4.83 -28.65 -2.54
CA PHE A 29 -5.16 -27.67 -3.57
C PHE A 29 -3.94 -26.86 -4.03
N LEU A 30 -3.17 -26.31 -3.09
CA LEU A 30 -2.01 -25.47 -3.39
C LEU A 30 -0.88 -26.23 -4.09
N GLU A 31 -0.67 -27.50 -3.73
CA GLU A 31 0.31 -28.36 -4.39
C GLU A 31 -0.16 -28.79 -5.79
N GLU A 32 -1.43 -29.17 -5.97
CA GLU A 32 -1.94 -29.67 -7.25
C GLU A 32 -2.05 -28.58 -8.33
N LYS A 33 -2.43 -27.34 -7.97
CA LYS A 33 -2.47 -26.22 -8.92
C LYS A 33 -1.09 -25.65 -9.28
N LYS A 34 0.00 -26.17 -8.69
CA LYS A 34 1.41 -25.82 -9.01
C LYS A 34 1.70 -24.31 -8.98
N TYR A 35 1.14 -23.59 -8.00
CA TYR A 35 1.45 -22.17 -7.80
C TYR A 35 2.93 -21.97 -7.45
N ALA A 36 3.47 -20.78 -7.73
CA ALA A 36 4.77 -20.37 -7.21
C ALA A 36 4.77 -20.31 -5.68
N ASP A 37 5.91 -20.57 -5.03
CA ASP A 37 6.02 -20.67 -3.57
C ASP A 37 5.52 -19.41 -2.84
N THR A 38 5.78 -18.22 -3.40
CA THR A 38 5.29 -16.96 -2.84
C THR A 38 3.76 -16.87 -2.89
N THR A 39 3.14 -17.35 -3.97
CA THR A 39 1.68 -17.43 -4.10
C THR A 39 1.11 -18.46 -3.13
N LYS A 40 1.73 -19.64 -2.98
CA LYS A 40 1.32 -20.66 -2.00
C LYS A 40 1.32 -20.08 -0.58
N GLN A 41 2.40 -19.41 -0.18
CA GLN A 41 2.51 -18.77 1.14
C GLN A 41 1.42 -17.70 1.36
N ASN A 42 1.15 -16.88 0.35
CA ASN A 42 0.12 -15.84 0.45
C ASN A 42 -1.28 -16.46 0.56
N TYR A 43 -1.61 -17.44 -0.27
CA TYR A 43 -2.90 -18.13 -0.25
C TYR A 43 -3.11 -18.91 1.04
N TRP A 44 -2.09 -19.60 1.53
CA TRP A 44 -2.11 -20.26 2.84
C TRP A 44 -2.43 -19.27 3.97
N SER A 45 -1.75 -18.13 3.99
CA SER A 45 -2.04 -17.06 4.95
C SER A 45 -3.47 -16.54 4.82
N MET A 46 -3.99 -16.42 3.60
CA MET A 46 -5.36 -15.98 3.36
C MET A 46 -6.40 -17.02 3.81
N PHE A 47 -6.17 -18.32 3.65
CA PHE A 47 -7.04 -19.35 4.21
C PHE A 47 -7.07 -19.27 5.73
N ASN A 48 -5.90 -19.26 6.38
CA ASN A 48 -5.82 -19.22 7.85
C ASN A 48 -6.49 -17.96 8.43
N ASN A 49 -6.26 -16.79 7.83
CA ASN A 49 -6.71 -15.52 8.39
C ASN A 49 -8.17 -15.15 8.05
N ASN A 50 -8.78 -15.81 7.05
CA ASN A 50 -10.09 -15.40 6.55
C ASN A 50 -11.10 -16.55 6.48
N VAL A 51 -10.67 -17.79 6.33
CA VAL A 51 -11.55 -18.93 6.03
C VAL A 51 -11.59 -19.92 7.19
N HIS A 52 -10.43 -20.30 7.74
CA HIS A 52 -10.32 -21.46 8.62
C HIS A 52 -11.18 -21.39 9.90
N ASP A 53 -11.21 -20.23 10.58
CA ASP A 53 -12.07 -20.05 11.76
C ASP A 53 -13.55 -20.32 11.45
N LEU A 54 -14.01 -19.96 10.24
CA LEU A 54 -15.39 -20.21 9.80
C LEU A 54 -15.61 -21.68 9.45
N GLU A 55 -14.61 -22.37 8.87
CA GLU A 55 -14.68 -23.82 8.63
C GLU A 55 -14.81 -24.59 9.95
N VAL A 56 -14.04 -24.19 10.97
CA VAL A 56 -14.14 -24.76 12.32
C VAL A 56 -15.49 -24.43 12.96
N MET A 57 -15.96 -23.18 12.84
CA MET A 57 -17.24 -22.74 13.41
C MET A 57 -18.44 -23.46 12.80
N TYR A 58 -18.46 -23.64 11.48
CA TYR A 58 -19.52 -24.37 10.77
C TYR A 58 -19.28 -25.88 10.74
N ASN A 59 -18.12 -26.35 11.22
CA ASN A 59 -17.65 -27.74 11.13
C ASN A 59 -17.78 -28.31 9.70
N LYS A 60 -17.27 -27.54 8.73
CA LYS A 60 -17.49 -27.76 7.31
C LYS A 60 -16.32 -27.21 6.51
N ASP A 61 -15.84 -27.93 5.51
CA ASP A 61 -14.81 -27.41 4.60
C ASP A 61 -15.42 -26.31 3.72
N LEU A 62 -14.63 -25.29 3.37
CA LEU A 62 -14.99 -24.25 2.41
C LEU A 62 -15.64 -24.84 1.16
N ALA A 63 -15.13 -25.98 0.65
CA ALA A 63 -15.65 -26.67 -0.53
C ALA A 63 -17.13 -27.04 -0.43
N MET A 64 -17.70 -27.09 0.76
CA MET A 64 -19.10 -27.42 0.95
C MET A 64 -19.95 -26.16 1.19
N PHE A 65 -19.34 -24.98 1.37
CA PHE A 65 -20.03 -23.77 1.80
C PHE A 65 -21.11 -23.37 0.79
N ASN A 66 -22.24 -22.89 1.29
CA ASN A 66 -23.25 -22.26 0.46
C ASN A 66 -22.89 -20.80 0.16
N GLU A 67 -23.64 -20.18 -0.75
CA GLU A 67 -23.44 -18.78 -1.15
C GLU A 67 -23.44 -17.80 0.03
N MET A 68 -24.32 -17.96 1.01
CA MET A 68 -24.37 -17.06 2.17
C MET A 68 -23.16 -17.24 3.10
N GLU A 69 -22.73 -18.47 3.32
CA GLU A 69 -21.53 -18.80 4.11
C GLU A 69 -20.28 -18.20 3.46
N VAL A 70 -20.12 -18.33 2.15
CA VAL A 70 -18.99 -17.73 1.43
C VAL A 70 -19.08 -16.21 1.38
N LEU A 71 -20.26 -15.63 1.16
CA LEU A 71 -20.46 -14.18 1.26
C LEU A 71 -20.11 -13.65 2.65
N SER A 72 -20.34 -14.43 3.71
CA SER A 72 -19.96 -14.03 5.07
C SER A 72 -18.45 -13.91 5.25
N ILE A 73 -17.65 -14.76 4.60
CA ILE A 73 -16.18 -14.65 4.58
C ILE A 73 -15.75 -13.29 4.00
N ILE A 74 -16.40 -12.87 2.93
CA ILE A 74 -16.04 -11.65 2.19
C ILE A 74 -16.58 -10.40 2.90
N LYS A 75 -17.85 -10.41 3.30
CA LYS A 75 -18.53 -9.25 3.89
C LYS A 75 -18.08 -8.93 5.32
N THR A 76 -17.55 -9.91 6.07
CA THR A 76 -16.96 -9.63 7.38
C THR A 76 -15.66 -8.83 7.29
N LYS A 77 -15.07 -8.68 6.10
CA LYS A 77 -13.83 -7.93 5.87
C LYS A 77 -14.15 -6.52 5.38
N MET A 78 -14.22 -5.57 6.31
CA MET A 78 -14.12 -4.16 5.97
C MET A 78 -12.73 -3.85 5.39
N THR A 79 -12.66 -3.35 4.16
CA THR A 79 -11.40 -3.05 3.46
C THR A 79 -11.33 -1.59 3.02
N THR A 80 -10.12 -1.07 2.79
CA THR A 80 -9.92 0.20 2.07
C THR A 80 -9.66 -0.01 0.58
N ASP A 81 -9.48 -1.27 0.14
CA ASP A 81 -9.03 -1.61 -1.21
C ASP A 81 -9.81 -2.80 -1.80
N LEU A 82 -10.39 -2.59 -2.98
CA LEU A 82 -11.10 -3.61 -3.74
C LEU A 82 -10.20 -4.75 -4.21
N SER A 83 -8.89 -4.50 -4.39
CA SER A 83 -7.95 -5.55 -4.82
C SER A 83 -7.83 -6.67 -3.78
N THR A 84 -7.88 -6.35 -2.49
CA THR A 84 -7.88 -7.35 -1.41
C THR A 84 -9.09 -8.28 -1.50
N ILE A 85 -10.27 -7.71 -1.77
CA ILE A 85 -11.51 -8.50 -1.95
C ILE A 85 -11.44 -9.31 -3.24
N ALA A 86 -10.91 -8.74 -4.33
CA ALA A 86 -10.72 -9.46 -5.59
C ALA A 86 -9.79 -10.67 -5.41
N SER A 87 -8.67 -10.51 -4.70
CA SER A 87 -7.73 -11.60 -4.40
C SER A 87 -8.39 -12.68 -3.54
N LEU A 88 -9.15 -12.30 -2.51
CA LEU A 88 -9.86 -13.27 -1.66
C LEU A 88 -10.93 -14.03 -2.43
N LYS A 89 -11.73 -13.31 -3.24
CA LYS A 89 -12.71 -13.93 -4.14
C LYS A 89 -12.02 -14.90 -5.10
N SER A 90 -10.92 -14.50 -5.73
CA SER A 90 -10.18 -15.34 -6.68
C SER A 90 -9.62 -16.60 -6.02
N LEU A 91 -9.13 -16.50 -4.78
CA LEU A 91 -8.66 -17.65 -4.01
C LEU A 91 -9.79 -18.64 -3.73
N ILE A 92 -10.91 -18.14 -3.20
CA ILE A 92 -12.08 -18.97 -2.87
C ILE A 92 -12.62 -19.62 -4.14
N ASN A 93 -12.80 -18.85 -5.22
CA ASN A 93 -13.28 -19.38 -6.49
C ASN A 93 -12.37 -20.48 -7.04
N GLY A 94 -11.04 -20.27 -7.01
CA GLY A 94 -10.10 -21.28 -7.47
C GLY A 94 -10.11 -22.56 -6.62
N TYR A 95 -10.33 -22.42 -5.31
CA TYR A 95 -10.47 -23.57 -4.42
C TYR A 95 -11.77 -24.35 -4.67
N GLU A 96 -12.89 -23.66 -4.85
CA GLU A 96 -14.20 -24.27 -5.18
C GLU A 96 -14.18 -24.98 -6.53
N GLU A 97 -13.59 -24.36 -7.55
CA GLU A 97 -13.41 -25.00 -8.87
C GLU A 97 -12.58 -26.28 -8.76
N TRP A 98 -11.47 -26.23 -8.03
CA TRP A 98 -10.67 -27.43 -7.75
C TRP A 98 -11.46 -28.48 -6.96
N ALA A 99 -12.23 -28.09 -5.96
CA ALA A 99 -13.02 -29.01 -5.15
C ALA A 99 -14.08 -29.72 -5.98
N LEU A 100 -14.69 -29.05 -6.96
CA LEU A 100 -15.58 -29.66 -7.95
C LEU A 100 -14.82 -30.66 -8.85
N GLU A 101 -13.64 -30.28 -9.35
CA GLU A 101 -12.81 -31.12 -10.23
C GLU A 101 -12.42 -32.46 -9.56
N VAL A 102 -12.08 -32.44 -8.27
CA VAL A 102 -11.64 -33.63 -7.53
C VAL A 102 -12.78 -34.37 -6.82
N GLY A 103 -14.03 -33.91 -6.98
CA GLY A 103 -15.22 -34.51 -6.37
C GLY A 103 -15.36 -34.28 -4.86
N LEU A 104 -14.62 -33.32 -4.30
CA LEU A 104 -14.77 -32.89 -2.91
C LEU A 104 -16.08 -32.11 -2.72
N ASN A 105 -16.46 -31.26 -3.67
CA ASN A 105 -17.77 -30.61 -3.73
C ASN A 105 -18.63 -31.29 -4.81
N PRO A 106 -19.81 -31.85 -4.50
CA PRO A 106 -20.66 -32.51 -5.49
C PRO A 106 -21.73 -31.59 -6.11
N THR A 107 -21.81 -30.32 -5.71
CA THR A 107 -22.96 -29.45 -6.02
C THR A 107 -22.66 -28.38 -7.06
N TYR A 108 -22.11 -27.24 -6.66
CA TYR A 108 -21.78 -26.10 -7.52
C TYR A 108 -20.81 -25.14 -6.83
N ASN A 109 -20.18 -24.25 -7.59
CA ASN A 109 -19.32 -23.19 -7.07
C ASN A 109 -20.16 -21.93 -6.73
N PRO A 110 -20.24 -21.53 -5.44
CA PRO A 110 -21.05 -20.40 -5.01
C PRO A 110 -20.51 -19.02 -5.46
N CYS A 111 -19.24 -18.91 -5.87
CA CYS A 111 -18.59 -17.64 -6.24
C CYS A 111 -18.75 -17.22 -7.70
N SER A 112 -19.35 -18.05 -8.54
CA SER A 112 -19.33 -17.92 -10.01
C SER A 112 -19.96 -16.62 -10.54
N ASN A 113 -20.91 -16.02 -9.82
CA ASN A 113 -21.75 -14.93 -10.35
C ASN A 113 -21.56 -13.54 -9.71
N TRP A 114 -20.66 -13.36 -8.74
CA TRP A 114 -20.61 -12.08 -8.01
C TRP A 114 -19.71 -11.01 -8.65
N GLY A 115 -20.19 -9.76 -8.76
CA GLY A 115 -19.30 -8.63 -9.03
C GLY A 115 -18.48 -8.25 -7.78
N THR A 116 -17.15 -8.08 -7.89
CA THR A 116 -16.29 -7.70 -6.74
C THR A 116 -16.76 -6.44 -6.02
N ARG A 117 -17.28 -5.45 -6.77
CA ARG A 117 -17.80 -4.20 -6.19
C ARG A 117 -19.10 -4.40 -5.42
N GLU A 118 -19.92 -5.38 -5.79
CA GLU A 118 -21.23 -5.64 -5.18
C GLU A 118 -21.10 -6.31 -3.81
N ILE A 119 -20.01 -7.06 -3.61
CA ILE A 119 -19.76 -7.83 -2.40
C ILE A 119 -18.78 -7.15 -1.44
N ALA A 120 -18.05 -6.13 -1.88
CA ALA A 120 -17.06 -5.44 -1.07
C ALA A 120 -17.71 -4.44 -0.10
N ILE A 121 -17.33 -4.51 1.18
CA ILE A 121 -17.68 -3.47 2.17
C ILE A 121 -16.48 -2.54 2.32
N ILE A 122 -16.62 -1.32 1.77
CA ILE A 122 -15.56 -0.31 1.82
C ILE A 122 -15.63 0.50 3.11
N ASN A 123 -14.52 0.57 3.83
CA ASN A 123 -14.38 1.39 5.02
C ASN A 123 -13.98 2.83 4.64
N ASP A 124 -14.97 3.61 4.22
CA ASP A 124 -14.75 5.02 3.83
C ASP A 124 -14.24 5.88 5.01
N GLU A 125 -14.59 5.53 6.25
CA GLU A 125 -14.06 6.22 7.44
C GLU A 125 -12.56 6.01 7.57
N LYS A 126 -12.07 4.78 7.37
CA LYS A 126 -10.63 4.49 7.38
C LYS A 126 -9.91 5.17 6.22
N ILE A 127 -10.52 5.21 5.04
CA ILE A 127 -9.97 5.97 3.89
C ILE A 127 -9.79 7.44 4.26
N ARG A 128 -10.83 8.08 4.85
CA ARG A 128 -10.73 9.46 5.34
C ARG A 128 -9.65 9.63 6.40
N LYS A 129 -9.54 8.72 7.35
CA LYS A 129 -8.50 8.74 8.39
C LYS A 129 -7.09 8.55 7.81
N ASN A 130 -6.93 7.85 6.70
CA ASN A 130 -5.60 7.68 6.10
C ASN A 130 -5.09 8.96 5.40
N TYR A 131 -5.96 9.94 5.15
CA TYR A 131 -5.52 11.28 4.79
C TYR A 131 -4.91 11.99 6.01
N ILE A 132 -3.71 12.54 5.81
CA ILE A 132 -2.99 13.32 6.81
C ILE A 132 -2.41 14.56 6.13
N SER A 133 -2.61 15.75 6.70
CA SER A 133 -1.97 16.97 6.20
C SER A 133 -0.50 17.04 6.64
N LEU A 134 0.32 17.80 5.91
CA LEU A 134 1.72 18.03 6.31
C LEU A 134 1.83 18.65 7.70
N ASP A 135 0.99 19.65 8.01
CA ASP A 135 1.02 20.30 9.32
C ASP A 135 0.68 19.34 10.46
N TYR A 136 -0.31 18.46 10.27
CA TYR A 136 -0.63 17.45 11.27
C TYR A 136 0.49 16.40 11.40
N LEU A 137 1.11 16.01 10.29
CA LEU A 137 2.26 15.10 10.30
C LEU A 137 3.45 15.70 11.08
N PHE A 138 3.77 16.97 10.86
CA PHE A 138 4.79 17.69 11.65
C PHE A 138 4.39 17.81 13.12
N ALA A 139 3.12 18.06 13.43
CA ALA A 139 2.65 18.09 14.82
C ALA A 139 2.78 16.72 15.51
N LEU A 140 2.62 15.60 14.78
CA LEU A 140 2.90 14.26 15.31
C LEU A 140 4.39 14.07 15.56
N TRP A 141 5.25 14.49 14.62
CA TRP A 141 6.70 14.44 14.80
C TRP A 141 7.16 15.27 15.99
N ASP A 142 6.66 16.49 16.15
CA ASP A 142 7.02 17.37 17.26
C ASP A 142 6.69 16.73 18.63
N LYS A 143 5.57 16.00 18.74
CA LYS A 143 5.23 15.23 19.95
C LYS A 143 6.17 14.06 20.24
N THR A 144 6.89 13.57 19.23
CA THR A 144 7.89 12.49 19.40
C THR A 144 9.27 13.00 19.76
N LYS A 145 9.53 14.32 19.70
CA LYS A 145 10.84 14.88 20.08
C LYS A 145 11.20 14.57 21.54
N ASP A 146 10.22 14.57 22.43
CA ASP A 146 10.41 14.16 23.85
C ASP A 146 10.58 12.63 24.00
N ARG A 147 10.27 11.88 22.94
CA ARG A 147 10.42 10.42 22.81
C ARG A 147 11.53 10.04 21.81
N ALA A 148 12.44 10.97 21.50
CA ALA A 148 13.52 10.79 20.51
C ALA A 148 14.45 9.59 20.80
N LYS A 149 14.32 8.96 21.97
CA LYS A 149 14.95 7.67 22.27
C LYS A 149 14.46 6.53 21.36
N ILE A 150 13.27 6.64 20.74
CA ILE A 150 12.62 5.52 20.05
C ILE A 150 12.42 5.76 18.55
N VAL A 151 12.02 6.97 18.13
CA VAL A 151 11.88 7.34 16.72
C VAL A 151 12.99 8.30 16.35
N THR A 152 13.68 8.03 15.24
CA THR A 152 14.72 8.92 14.74
C THR A 152 14.20 9.80 13.61
N VAL A 153 14.98 10.82 13.24
CA VAL A 153 14.66 11.66 12.09
C VAL A 153 14.60 10.83 10.80
N HIS A 154 15.37 9.75 10.71
CA HIS A 154 15.36 8.87 9.54
C HIS A 154 14.00 8.20 9.30
N GLU A 155 13.35 7.63 10.32
CA GLU A 155 11.99 7.07 10.16
C GLU A 155 10.97 8.15 9.78
N PHE A 156 11.09 9.34 10.38
CA PHE A 156 10.22 10.46 10.01
C PHE A 156 10.44 10.93 8.56
N ALA A 157 11.70 11.00 8.11
CA ALA A 157 12.04 11.36 6.74
C ALA A 157 11.46 10.36 5.73
N ILE A 158 11.45 9.06 6.04
CA ILE A 158 10.77 8.05 5.21
C ILE A 158 9.28 8.37 5.06
N VAL A 159 8.58 8.63 6.17
CA VAL A 159 7.14 8.95 6.15
C VAL A 159 6.87 10.26 5.42
N LEU A 160 7.71 11.27 5.65
CA LEU A 160 7.59 12.58 5.03
C LEU A 160 7.79 12.51 3.51
N LEU A 161 8.85 11.86 3.03
CA LEU A 161 9.11 11.68 1.60
C LEU A 161 8.00 10.86 0.93
N ALA A 162 7.48 9.84 1.62
CA ALA A 162 6.32 9.10 1.11
C ALA A 162 5.08 9.99 1.02
N ARG A 163 4.85 10.85 2.02
CA ARG A 163 3.75 11.81 2.04
C ARG A 163 3.87 12.90 0.96
N LEU A 164 5.07 13.21 0.51
CA LEU A 164 5.34 14.10 -0.62
C LEU A 164 5.18 13.40 -1.99
N GLY A 165 4.83 12.11 -2.00
CA GLY A 165 4.59 11.37 -3.23
C GLY A 165 5.86 11.00 -3.98
N LEU A 166 7.00 10.84 -3.29
CA LEU A 166 8.19 10.19 -3.85
C LEU A 166 7.96 8.68 -3.86
N LYS A 167 7.40 8.18 -4.96
CA LYS A 167 6.92 6.81 -5.08
C LYS A 167 7.93 5.97 -5.85
N GLY A 168 8.01 6.11 -7.17
CA GLY A 168 8.81 5.23 -8.04
C GLY A 168 8.47 3.74 -7.93
N SER A 169 8.87 2.94 -8.92
CA SER A 169 8.81 1.49 -8.77
C SER A 169 9.63 1.06 -7.55
N LYS A 170 9.11 0.17 -6.70
CA LYS A 170 9.85 -0.34 -5.52
C LYS A 170 10.42 0.75 -4.60
N TYR A 171 9.72 1.88 -4.46
CA TYR A 171 10.15 3.04 -3.67
C TYR A 171 11.41 3.75 -4.19
N ARG A 172 11.77 3.59 -5.48
CA ARG A 172 13.05 4.06 -6.05
C ARG A 172 13.28 5.57 -5.83
N GLU A 173 12.29 6.42 -6.12
CA GLU A 173 12.42 7.89 -5.96
C GLU A 173 12.83 8.29 -4.53
N LEU A 174 12.32 7.58 -3.53
CA LEU A 174 12.61 7.83 -2.13
C LEU A 174 13.95 7.21 -1.71
N ARG A 175 14.21 5.95 -2.10
CA ARG A 175 15.41 5.18 -1.72
C ARG A 175 16.70 5.78 -2.28
N TYR A 176 16.62 6.37 -3.47
CA TYR A 176 17.78 6.90 -4.19
C TYR A 176 17.92 8.41 -4.07
N LEU A 177 17.11 9.11 -3.26
CA LEU A 177 17.19 10.55 -3.12
C LEU A 177 18.53 10.97 -2.48
N LYS A 178 19.23 11.91 -3.14
CA LYS A 178 20.54 12.45 -2.71
C LYS A 178 20.40 13.91 -2.31
N MET A 179 21.30 14.43 -1.49
CA MET A 179 21.29 15.86 -1.12
C MET A 179 21.46 16.78 -2.34
N GLN A 180 22.24 16.36 -3.34
CA GLN A 180 22.43 17.09 -4.59
C GLN A 180 21.16 17.21 -5.45
N ASP A 181 20.14 16.41 -5.17
CA ASP A 181 18.85 16.52 -5.86
C ASP A 181 17.99 17.67 -5.30
N ILE A 182 18.41 18.25 -4.17
CA ILE A 182 17.67 19.29 -3.48
C ILE A 182 18.31 20.65 -3.80
N ASP A 183 17.55 21.49 -4.48
CA ASP A 183 17.86 22.91 -4.60
C ASP A 183 17.56 23.58 -3.25
N LEU A 184 18.63 23.82 -2.49
CA LEU A 184 18.56 24.37 -1.14
C LEU A 184 18.08 25.82 -1.11
N ASP A 185 18.33 26.57 -2.19
CA ASP A 185 18.00 27.99 -2.27
C ASP A 185 16.53 28.20 -2.65
N ASN A 186 16.05 27.39 -3.59
CA ASN A 186 14.68 27.49 -4.09
C ASN A 186 13.68 26.54 -3.40
N TYR A 187 14.15 25.70 -2.47
CA TYR A 187 13.35 24.69 -1.77
C TYR A 187 12.63 23.73 -2.73
N ILE A 188 13.39 23.12 -3.64
CA ILE A 188 12.86 22.21 -4.66
C ILE A 188 13.59 20.86 -4.57
N ILE A 189 12.83 19.77 -4.50
CA ILE A 189 13.34 18.42 -4.73
C ILE A 189 13.22 18.09 -6.21
N ASN A 190 14.35 17.85 -6.87
CA ASN A 190 14.40 17.34 -8.24
C ASN A 190 14.34 15.81 -8.20
N VAL A 191 13.15 15.25 -8.42
CA VAL A 191 12.96 13.80 -8.48
C VAL A 191 13.54 13.30 -9.79
N THR A 192 14.53 12.42 -9.69
CA THR A 192 15.20 11.81 -10.84
C THR A 192 14.76 10.36 -11.00
N ASP A 193 14.54 9.95 -12.24
CA ASP A 193 14.37 8.53 -12.55
C ASP A 193 15.76 7.92 -12.72
N ARG A 194 16.24 7.26 -11.66
CA ARG A 194 17.50 6.54 -11.65
C ARG A 194 17.21 5.08 -11.92
N ASP A 195 17.76 4.54 -13.00
CA ASP A 195 17.75 3.10 -13.19
C ASP A 195 18.80 2.44 -12.30
N GLU A 196 18.49 1.25 -11.78
CA GLU A 196 19.40 0.49 -10.92
C GLU A 196 20.72 0.14 -11.65
N ASP A 197 20.65 0.08 -12.99
CA ASP A 197 21.78 -0.27 -13.87
C ASP A 197 22.50 0.95 -14.46
N ASN A 198 21.95 2.17 -14.35
CA ASN A 198 22.58 3.38 -14.89
C ASN A 198 22.26 4.62 -14.04
N LEU A 199 23.02 4.80 -12.96
CA LEU A 199 22.85 5.87 -11.97
C LEU A 199 23.33 7.26 -12.46
N GLU A 200 24.12 7.31 -13.54
CA GLU A 200 24.77 8.54 -14.02
C GLU A 200 23.87 9.33 -15.01
N ASP A 201 23.02 8.66 -15.79
CA ASP A 201 22.04 9.28 -16.69
C ASP A 201 20.74 9.68 -15.98
N ALA A 202 20.85 10.39 -14.86
CA ALA A 202 19.70 10.77 -14.04
C ALA A 202 18.91 11.93 -14.68
N LYS A 203 17.78 11.62 -15.32
CA LYS A 203 16.86 12.63 -15.84
C LYS A 203 15.90 13.08 -14.74
N VAL A 204 15.78 14.39 -14.54
CA VAL A 204 14.72 14.96 -13.68
C VAL A 204 13.37 14.71 -14.33
N VAL A 205 12.50 13.98 -13.63
CA VAL A 205 11.16 13.59 -14.11
C VAL A 205 10.06 14.38 -13.42
N LYS A 206 10.30 14.87 -12.20
CA LYS A 206 9.34 15.67 -11.42
C LYS A 206 10.07 16.65 -10.50
N LYS A 207 9.43 17.78 -10.20
CA LYS A 207 9.92 18.76 -9.22
C LYS A 207 8.89 18.93 -8.13
N ILE A 208 9.31 18.80 -6.87
CA ILE A 208 8.43 18.98 -5.71
C ILE A 208 8.89 20.22 -4.96
N ASN A 209 8.02 21.23 -4.88
CA ASN A 209 8.24 22.39 -4.03
C ASN A 209 8.06 21.97 -2.57
N ILE A 210 9.02 22.31 -1.71
CA ILE A 210 9.00 22.03 -0.29
C ILE A 210 9.10 23.31 0.53
N ASP A 211 8.78 23.23 1.82
CA ASP A 211 9.02 24.32 2.75
C ASP A 211 10.32 24.08 3.53
N LYS A 212 10.73 25.09 4.31
CA LYS A 212 11.94 25.02 5.14
C LYS A 212 11.90 23.88 6.16
N ARG A 213 10.74 23.54 6.73
CA ARG A 213 10.62 22.48 7.74
C ARG A 213 10.97 21.13 7.14
N ILE A 214 10.52 20.90 5.89
CA ILE A 214 10.86 19.69 5.13
C ILE A 214 12.36 19.65 4.86
N LEU A 215 12.94 20.75 4.37
CA LEU A 215 14.37 20.83 4.10
C LEU A 215 15.21 20.52 5.34
N ASP A 216 14.84 21.11 6.48
CA ASP A 216 15.54 20.91 7.75
C ASP A 216 15.52 19.43 8.20
N VAL A 217 14.42 18.70 7.95
CA VAL A 217 14.31 17.26 8.23
C VAL A 217 15.25 16.46 7.34
N LEU A 218 15.30 16.77 6.03
CA LEU A 218 16.15 16.04 5.09
C LEU A 218 17.64 16.27 5.38
N ILE A 219 18.03 17.50 5.75
CA ILE A 219 19.39 17.80 6.20
C ILE A 219 19.73 17.03 7.48
N GLN A 220 18.82 16.97 8.44
CA GLN A 220 19.03 16.21 9.69
C GLN A 220 19.12 14.71 9.41
N ALA A 221 18.29 14.16 8.53
CA ALA A 221 18.34 12.75 8.14
C ALA A 221 19.69 12.41 7.49
N ASN A 222 20.18 13.26 6.59
CA ASN A 222 21.46 13.08 5.93
C ASN A 222 22.65 13.17 6.91
N LYS A 223 22.53 13.94 8.00
CA LYS A 223 23.56 14.06 9.04
C LYS A 223 23.45 13.00 10.13
N GLN A 224 22.39 12.21 10.16
CA GLN A 224 22.20 11.18 11.18
C GLN A 224 23.23 10.05 10.98
N GLU A 225 23.94 9.71 12.06
CA GLU A 225 25.07 8.76 12.02
C GLU A 225 24.67 7.34 12.43
N TYR A 226 23.50 7.16 13.04
CA TYR A 226 23.05 5.86 13.53
C TYR A 226 21.55 5.68 13.35
N MET A 227 21.11 4.43 13.22
CA MET A 227 19.71 4.04 13.46
C MET A 227 19.54 3.45 14.85
N ARG A 228 18.33 3.55 15.40
CA ARG A 228 17.97 2.88 16.64
C ARG A 228 17.09 1.69 16.34
N LYS A 229 17.40 0.53 16.94
CA LYS A 229 16.56 -0.66 16.89
C LYS A 229 16.00 -0.95 18.27
N LYS A 230 14.69 -1.13 18.32
CA LYS A 230 13.98 -1.61 19.50
C LYS A 230 13.77 -3.12 19.38
N ALA A 231 14.34 -3.86 20.33
CA ALA A 231 14.10 -5.28 20.49
C ALA A 231 13.67 -5.55 21.93
N TYR A 232 12.43 -6.00 22.11
CA TYR A 232 11.79 -6.16 23.42
C TYR A 232 11.83 -4.86 24.25
N HIS A 233 12.73 -4.78 25.23
CA HIS A 233 12.94 -3.64 26.13
C HIS A 233 14.34 -3.00 25.99
N LYS A 234 15.12 -3.41 24.97
CA LYS A 234 16.44 -2.85 24.69
C LYS A 234 16.41 -2.00 23.44
N ILE A 235 17.09 -0.86 23.52
CA ILE A 235 17.38 0.02 22.39
C ILE A 235 18.85 -0.20 22.07
N SER A 236 19.13 -0.65 20.85
CA SER A 236 20.50 -0.73 20.32
C SER A 236 20.69 0.30 19.22
N GLU A 237 21.90 0.81 19.09
CA GLU A 237 22.29 1.71 18.01
C GLU A 237 23.11 0.92 16.99
N GLU A 238 22.84 1.13 15.72
CA GLU A 238 23.67 0.65 14.62
C GLU A 238 24.10 1.83 13.78
N GLU A 239 25.39 1.97 13.55
CA GLU A 239 25.95 3.05 12.74
C GLU A 239 25.49 2.91 11.29
N PHE A 240 25.07 4.04 10.73
CA PHE A 240 24.88 4.16 9.30
C PHE A 240 26.25 4.22 8.62
N VAL A 241 26.34 3.53 7.50
CA VAL A 241 27.47 3.74 6.59
C VAL A 241 27.22 5.03 5.83
N ASP A 242 28.24 5.88 5.75
CA ASP A 242 28.13 7.13 5.01
C ASP A 242 28.01 6.84 3.51
N THR A 243 26.96 7.38 2.90
CA THR A 243 26.63 7.22 1.48
C THR A 243 26.06 8.52 0.96
N GLU A 244 26.04 8.70 -0.35
CA GLU A 244 25.44 9.88 -1.01
C GLU A 244 23.92 10.00 -0.85
N TYR A 245 23.25 8.96 -0.34
CA TYR A 245 21.80 8.92 -0.17
C TYR A 245 21.38 9.51 1.18
N ILE A 246 20.29 10.28 1.16
CA ILE A 246 19.73 10.90 2.38
C ILE A 246 19.27 9.81 3.35
N LEU A 247 18.63 8.76 2.82
CA LEU A 247 18.19 7.63 3.62
C LEU A 247 19.26 6.54 3.65
N LYS A 248 20.09 6.61 4.69
CA LYS A 248 21.26 5.74 4.88
C LYS A 248 20.91 4.33 5.35
N SER A 249 21.87 3.41 5.17
CA SER A 249 21.79 1.99 5.52
C SER A 249 22.96 1.59 6.40
N THR A 250 22.76 0.62 7.28
CA THR A 250 23.83 0.02 8.09
C THR A 250 24.71 -0.96 7.29
N LYS A 251 24.37 -1.22 6.02
CA LYS A 251 25.09 -2.16 5.14
C LYS A 251 25.88 -1.47 4.01
N GLY A 252 25.94 -0.14 3.97
CA GLY A 252 26.64 0.61 2.90
C GLY A 252 26.03 0.46 1.51
N LYS A 253 24.77 0.06 1.44
CA LYS A 253 23.99 -0.07 0.19
C LYS A 253 22.73 0.76 0.30
N VAL A 254 22.12 1.10 -0.83
CA VAL A 254 20.78 1.69 -0.85
C VAL A 254 19.83 0.84 -0.01
N ILE A 255 19.05 1.48 0.87
CA ILE A 255 18.08 0.77 1.70
C ILE A 255 17.09 -0.01 0.84
N ASP A 256 16.64 -1.16 1.30
CA ASP A 256 15.69 -1.99 0.55
C ASP A 256 14.23 -1.57 0.80
N GLN A 257 13.30 -2.19 0.07
CA GLN A 257 11.87 -1.92 0.22
C GLN A 257 11.32 -2.29 1.59
N MET A 258 11.92 -3.26 2.27
CA MET A 258 11.47 -3.69 3.59
C MET A 258 11.88 -2.67 4.65
N ALA A 259 13.06 -2.05 4.51
CA ALA A 259 13.48 -0.95 5.36
C ALA A 259 12.51 0.24 5.28
N ILE A 260 12.02 0.59 4.08
CA ILE A 260 10.97 1.62 3.91
C ILE A 260 9.70 1.24 4.65
N ARG A 261 9.17 0.04 4.41
CA ARG A 261 7.94 -0.43 5.06
C ARG A 261 8.08 -0.43 6.59
N ARG A 262 9.23 -0.91 7.07
CA ARG A 262 9.54 -0.95 8.50
C ARG A 262 9.65 0.44 9.09
N GLY A 263 10.34 1.38 8.43
CA GLY A 263 10.45 2.76 8.92
C GLY A 263 9.09 3.45 9.08
N ILE A 264 8.15 3.21 8.15
CA ILE A 264 6.78 3.72 8.26
C ILE A 264 6.04 3.07 9.45
N ILE A 265 6.15 1.75 9.61
CA ILE A 265 5.54 1.02 10.74
C ILE A 265 6.11 1.53 12.07
N ASP A 266 7.43 1.62 12.18
CA ASP A 266 8.14 2.01 13.40
C ASP A 266 7.80 3.47 13.77
N PHE A 267 7.66 4.38 12.80
CA PHE A 267 7.16 5.73 13.05
C PHE A 267 5.74 5.72 13.63
N PHE A 268 4.79 5.04 12.96
CA PHE A 268 3.39 5.00 13.39
C PHE A 268 3.15 4.22 14.68
N ALA A 269 4.03 3.28 15.04
CA ALA A 269 3.97 2.55 16.31
C ALA A 269 4.25 3.44 17.53
N GLU A 270 4.93 4.57 17.33
CA GLU A 270 5.44 5.42 18.41
C GLU A 270 4.73 6.80 18.47
N VAL A 271 4.04 7.18 17.39
CA VAL A 271 3.08 8.30 17.41
C VAL A 271 1.71 7.80 17.86
N ASP A 272 0.93 8.68 18.50
CA ASP A 272 -0.44 8.39 18.91
C ASP A 272 -1.41 8.48 17.71
N ARG A 273 -1.11 7.69 16.68
CA ARG A 273 -1.83 7.68 15.41
C ARG A 273 -1.81 6.28 14.81
N GLU A 274 -2.97 5.83 14.35
CA GLU A 274 -3.09 4.57 13.65
C GLU A 274 -2.23 4.54 12.37
N TYR A 275 -1.61 3.39 12.09
CA TYR A 275 -0.77 3.18 10.92
C TYR A 275 -1.47 3.55 9.61
N ILE A 276 -0.73 4.31 8.78
CA ILE A 276 -1.11 4.67 7.42
C ILE A 276 -0.18 3.95 6.45
N PRO A 277 -0.72 3.10 5.55
CA PRO A 277 0.08 2.42 4.53
C PRO A 277 0.81 3.41 3.60
N ALA A 278 2.02 3.05 3.17
CA ALA A 278 2.80 3.85 2.22
C ALA A 278 1.99 4.26 0.97
N LYS A 279 1.19 3.33 0.42
CA LYS A 279 0.34 3.59 -0.74
C LYS A 279 -0.63 4.76 -0.50
N ASP A 280 -1.14 4.91 0.71
CA ASP A 280 -2.09 5.96 1.07
C ASP A 280 -1.34 7.27 1.37
N LEU A 281 -0.14 7.21 1.95
CA LEU A 281 0.74 8.37 2.11
C LEU A 281 1.08 9.03 0.76
N PHE A 282 1.47 8.26 -0.26
CA PHE A 282 1.76 8.81 -1.59
C PHE A 282 0.54 9.50 -2.19
N ARG A 283 -0.64 8.88 -2.04
CA ARG A 283 -1.90 9.42 -2.56
C ARG A 283 -2.29 10.75 -1.93
N ASN A 284 -1.87 11.02 -0.70
CA ASN A 284 -2.17 12.30 -0.05
C ASN A 284 -1.52 13.50 -0.77
N ALA A 285 -0.38 13.31 -1.46
CA ALA A 285 0.23 14.36 -2.28
C ALA A 285 -0.65 14.70 -3.50
N GLU A 286 -1.13 13.68 -4.20
CA GLU A 286 -2.06 13.81 -5.33
C GLU A 286 -3.35 14.55 -4.90
N ILE A 287 -3.86 14.26 -3.69
CA ILE A 287 -5.04 14.93 -3.12
C ILE A 287 -4.74 16.41 -2.81
N ASP A 288 -3.59 16.73 -2.22
CA ASP A 288 -3.22 18.11 -1.95
C ASP A 288 -3.11 18.94 -3.24
N ASP A 289 -2.56 18.38 -4.30
CA ASP A 289 -2.43 19.08 -5.57
C ASP A 289 -3.78 19.31 -6.24
N LEU A 290 -4.71 18.35 -6.17
CA LEU A 290 -6.10 18.57 -6.58
C LEU A 290 -6.76 19.69 -5.76
N ILE A 291 -6.53 19.74 -4.44
CA ILE A 291 -7.05 20.83 -3.60
C ILE A 291 -6.46 22.18 -4.03
N LYS A 292 -5.17 22.23 -4.37
CA LYS A 292 -4.51 23.46 -4.87
C LYS A 292 -5.08 23.88 -6.22
N ILE A 293 -5.18 22.96 -7.19
CA ILE A 293 -5.75 23.22 -8.53
C ILE A 293 -7.17 23.75 -8.41
N LYS A 294 -8.00 23.12 -7.56
CA LYS A 294 -9.37 23.57 -7.33
C LYS A 294 -9.41 25.04 -6.89
N ARG A 295 -8.57 25.42 -5.91
CA ARG A 295 -8.50 26.79 -5.36
C ARG A 295 -8.05 27.84 -6.37
N THR A 296 -7.30 27.46 -7.42
CA THR A 296 -6.84 28.39 -8.45
C THR A 296 -7.82 28.51 -9.62
N LYS A 297 -8.77 27.58 -9.77
CA LYS A 297 -9.78 27.63 -10.83
C LYS A 297 -10.86 28.67 -10.56
N LYS A 298 -11.26 29.38 -11.63
CA LYS A 298 -12.30 30.44 -11.61
C LYS A 298 -13.61 30.00 -10.93
N TRP A 299 -14.01 28.75 -11.13
CA TRP A 299 -15.26 28.21 -10.59
C TRP A 299 -15.08 27.37 -9.33
N ASN A 300 -13.84 27.22 -8.85
CA ASN A 300 -13.50 26.32 -7.75
C ASN A 300 -14.07 24.91 -7.97
N LYS A 301 -13.99 24.41 -9.22
CA LYS A 301 -14.45 23.06 -9.61
C LYS A 301 -13.34 22.33 -10.33
N LEU A 302 -13.21 21.05 -10.03
CA LEU A 302 -12.32 20.15 -10.76
C LEU A 302 -13.04 19.56 -11.97
N ASP A 303 -12.30 19.17 -12.98
CA ASP A 303 -12.76 18.37 -14.10
C ASP A 303 -11.85 17.13 -14.24
N MET A 304 -12.27 16.16 -15.07
CA MET A 304 -11.48 14.93 -15.24
C MET A 304 -10.08 15.14 -15.82
N LYS A 305 -9.81 16.27 -16.49
CA LYS A 305 -8.47 16.59 -17.01
C LYS A 305 -7.51 16.88 -15.86
N ASP A 306 -7.96 17.56 -14.80
CA ASP A 306 -7.14 17.79 -13.60
C ASP A 306 -6.67 16.48 -12.97
N PHE A 307 -7.56 15.51 -12.85
CA PHE A 307 -7.22 14.19 -12.30
C PHE A 307 -6.23 13.44 -13.19
N VAL A 308 -6.34 13.57 -14.51
CA VAL A 308 -5.39 12.96 -15.45
C VAL A 308 -4.03 13.66 -15.38
N GLU A 309 -4.00 14.99 -15.28
CA GLU A 309 -2.76 15.78 -15.16
C GLU A 309 -2.01 15.43 -13.87
N VAL A 310 -2.70 15.36 -12.73
CA VAL A 310 -2.09 14.91 -11.47
C VAL A 310 -1.58 13.48 -11.58
N ILE A 311 -2.33 12.56 -12.18
CA ILE A 311 -1.83 11.19 -12.38
C ILE A 311 -0.61 11.17 -13.31
N GLU A 312 -0.58 11.96 -14.36
CA GLU A 312 0.57 12.04 -15.27
C GLU A 312 1.81 12.55 -14.54
N GLU A 313 1.67 13.54 -13.65
CA GLU A 313 2.77 14.07 -12.85
C GLU A 313 3.37 13.04 -11.89
N TYR A 314 2.54 12.20 -11.25
CA TYR A 314 3.00 11.25 -10.24
C TYR A 314 3.33 9.85 -10.78
N GLU A 315 2.65 9.40 -11.83
CA GLU A 315 2.83 8.05 -12.41
C GLU A 315 3.65 8.08 -13.72
N LEU A 316 4.00 9.27 -14.23
CA LEU A 316 4.70 9.47 -15.50
C LEU A 316 3.99 8.78 -16.69
N LYS A 317 2.66 8.63 -16.58
CA LYS A 317 1.80 8.04 -17.61
C LYS A 317 0.39 8.60 -17.52
N LYS A 318 -0.24 8.81 -18.68
CA LYS A 318 -1.66 9.13 -18.76
C LYS A 318 -2.49 7.87 -18.53
N SER A 319 -3.39 7.89 -17.56
CA SER A 319 -4.34 6.80 -17.35
C SER A 319 -5.66 7.28 -16.77
N TYR A 320 -6.69 7.29 -17.62
CA TYR A 320 -8.05 7.66 -17.22
C TYR A 320 -8.61 6.73 -16.13
N ASN A 321 -8.33 5.43 -16.23
CA ASN A 321 -8.78 4.45 -15.22
C ASN A 321 -8.16 4.70 -13.84
N ILE A 322 -6.91 5.16 -13.80
CA ILE A 322 -6.27 5.56 -12.53
C ILE A 322 -6.83 6.91 -12.05
N ALA A 323 -7.07 7.85 -12.97
CA ALA A 323 -7.69 9.13 -12.67
C ALA A 323 -9.10 8.97 -12.06
N LEU A 324 -9.92 8.04 -12.57
CA LEU A 324 -11.22 7.69 -11.97
C LEU A 324 -11.08 7.20 -10.52
N LYS A 325 -10.08 6.37 -10.24
CA LYS A 325 -9.80 5.89 -8.87
C LYS A 325 -9.34 7.03 -7.96
N LEU A 326 -8.56 7.98 -8.49
CA LEU A 326 -8.14 9.17 -7.74
C LEU A 326 -9.33 10.09 -7.45
N LYS A 327 -10.23 10.27 -8.43
CA LYS A 327 -11.48 11.00 -8.26
C LYS A 327 -12.36 10.40 -7.17
N ASP A 328 -12.57 9.08 -7.18
CA ASP A 328 -13.34 8.40 -6.14
C ASP A 328 -12.68 8.54 -4.75
N LEU A 329 -11.33 8.52 -4.69
CA LEU A 329 -10.57 8.76 -3.46
C LEU A 329 -10.73 10.20 -2.96
N TYR A 330 -10.66 11.18 -3.87
CA TYR A 330 -10.85 12.60 -3.58
C TYR A 330 -12.20 12.84 -2.93
N ILE A 331 -13.29 12.40 -3.58
CA ILE A 331 -14.66 12.55 -3.07
C ILE A 331 -14.77 11.94 -1.68
N LYS A 332 -14.20 10.76 -1.45
CA LYS A 332 -14.24 10.08 -0.15
C LYS A 332 -13.54 10.87 0.95
N ILE A 333 -12.40 11.49 0.64
CA ILE A 333 -11.58 12.26 1.58
C ILE A 333 -12.20 13.62 1.87
N THR A 334 -12.60 14.34 0.83
CA THR A 334 -13.03 15.75 0.93
C THR A 334 -14.53 15.91 1.13
N GLY A 335 -15.33 14.91 0.76
CA GLY A 335 -16.79 14.99 0.67
C GLY A 335 -17.28 15.82 -0.52
N ASP A 336 -16.39 16.25 -1.41
CA ASP A 336 -16.69 17.12 -2.53
C ASP A 336 -16.86 16.33 -3.83
N ASP A 337 -18.11 16.28 -4.32
CA ASP A 337 -18.51 15.57 -5.54
C ASP A 337 -18.87 16.50 -6.71
N ASP A 338 -18.69 17.83 -6.54
CA ASP A 338 -18.99 18.84 -7.55
C ASP A 338 -17.88 18.92 -8.62
N ILE A 339 -17.81 17.86 -9.44
CA ILE A 339 -16.79 17.63 -10.48
C ILE A 339 -17.44 17.76 -11.85
N ILE A 340 -16.83 18.54 -12.74
CA ILE A 340 -17.29 18.73 -14.12
C ILE A 340 -16.90 17.50 -14.96
N TYR A 341 -17.90 16.89 -15.59
CA TYR A 341 -17.70 15.78 -16.51
C TYR A 341 -17.56 16.33 -17.94
N GLY A 342 -16.35 16.28 -18.49
CA GLY A 342 -16.11 16.52 -19.91
C GLY A 342 -16.75 15.43 -20.79
N LYS A 343 -16.92 15.72 -22.09
CA LYS A 343 -17.28 14.69 -23.09
C LYS A 343 -16.15 13.66 -23.18
N TYR A 344 -16.43 12.44 -23.61
CA TYR A 344 -15.41 11.40 -23.76
C TYR A 344 -15.69 10.48 -24.95
N SER A 345 -14.62 9.92 -25.52
CA SER A 345 -14.61 8.85 -26.52
C SER A 345 -13.85 7.62 -25.99
N TYR A 346 -13.67 6.60 -26.82
CA TYR A 346 -12.84 5.43 -26.53
C TYR A 346 -11.76 5.31 -27.61
N ASP A 347 -10.53 4.96 -27.20
CA ASP A 347 -9.46 4.59 -28.13
C ASP A 347 -9.67 3.18 -28.70
N GLU A 348 -8.82 2.80 -29.65
CA GLU A 348 -8.81 1.47 -30.29
C GLU A 348 -8.56 0.31 -29.31
N ASN A 349 -8.05 0.59 -28.11
CA ASN A 349 -7.81 -0.37 -27.04
C ASN A 349 -8.93 -0.38 -25.98
N GLY A 350 -10.02 0.36 -26.20
CA GLY A 350 -11.14 0.48 -25.27
C GLY A 350 -10.87 1.38 -24.06
N ASN A 351 -9.81 2.21 -24.08
CA ASN A 351 -9.55 3.20 -23.05
C ASN A 351 -10.37 4.46 -23.30
N ARG A 352 -10.95 5.03 -22.25
CA ARG A 352 -11.76 6.24 -22.33
C ARG A 352 -10.85 7.49 -22.48
N ILE A 353 -11.08 8.29 -23.52
CA ILE A 353 -10.36 9.53 -23.84
C ILE A 353 -11.27 10.74 -23.58
N ILE A 354 -10.77 11.82 -23.01
CA ILE A 354 -11.54 13.07 -22.83
C ILE A 354 -11.62 13.81 -24.16
N LEU A 355 -12.82 14.22 -24.56
CA LEU A 355 -13.06 15.14 -25.67
C LEU A 355 -13.23 16.55 -25.09
N ASP A 356 -12.55 17.53 -25.69
CA ASP A 356 -12.62 18.95 -25.30
C ASP A 356 -14.06 19.49 -25.22
#